data_AF-A0A1D1YYX0-F1
#
_entry.id   AF-A0A1D1YYX0-F1
#
_cell.length_a   1.000
_cell.length_b   1.000
_cell.length_c   1.000
_cell.angle_alpha   90.00
_cell.angle_beta   90.00
_cell.angle_gamma   90.00
#
_symmetry.space_group_name_H-M   'P 1'
#
loop_
_entity.id
_entity.type
_entity.pdbx_description
1 polymer ?
#
loop_
_entity_poly.entity_id
_entity_poly.type
_entity_poly.pdbx_seq_one_letter_code
_entity_poly.pdbx_strand_id
1 'polypeptide(L)'
;QQQQQQQQNQQQQSQPSNAQTQAQSVIAAARESIQVLPKRSSSLIVSTNSNLISRNPTSPVDYNNNLEVEISLTMTSLVGLVNHLAETRKGSDDITKITPIKIRQQIYAVLGTRGFCKDNHPFVDQITTMILDTLSRYRQINKEKLTVLKENTTKLVTEFVHLYFRLNAQEPIPDFKDFFDAGTPVQNNLMEGAWDDDGSEDLEVEICSFPLISVRSTKDNSRKVLSKAHVVPRQKNKSGKK
;
A
#
# COMPACT_ATOMS: atom_id res chain seq x y z
N GLN A 1 -35.07 -39.77 45.82
CA GLN A 1 -33.73 -39.28 45.44
C GLN A 1 -33.68 -39.14 43.92
N GLN A 2 -34.11 -38.00 43.35
CA GLN A 2 -33.89 -37.66 41.92
C GLN A 2 -34.35 -36.22 41.57
N GLN A 3 -34.14 -35.24 42.46
CA GLN A 3 -34.53 -33.84 42.21
C GLN A 3 -33.52 -32.80 42.74
N GLN A 4 -32.23 -33.14 42.80
CA GLN A 4 -31.19 -32.20 43.26
C GLN A 4 -29.93 -32.14 42.37
N GLN A 5 -30.05 -32.49 41.07
CA GLN A 5 -28.91 -32.47 40.14
C GLN A 5 -29.15 -31.66 38.85
N GLN A 6 -30.06 -30.69 38.85
CA GLN A 6 -30.33 -29.82 37.68
C GLN A 6 -30.09 -28.32 37.89
N GLN A 7 -29.40 -27.90 38.97
CA GLN A 7 -29.15 -26.48 39.23
C GLN A 7 -27.68 -26.03 39.18
N GLN A 8 -26.74 -26.82 38.67
CA GLN A 8 -25.32 -26.42 38.61
C GLN A 8 -24.72 -26.18 37.21
N ASN A 9 -25.49 -26.25 36.12
CA ASN A 9 -24.96 -26.07 34.76
C ASN A 9 -25.31 -24.74 34.05
N GLN A 10 -25.68 -23.69 34.78
CA GLN A 10 -25.82 -22.35 34.22
C GLN A 10 -25.02 -21.33 35.02
N GLN A 11 -23.70 -21.30 34.82
CA GLN A 11 -22.85 -20.13 35.06
C GLN A 11 -21.42 -20.41 34.55
N GLN A 12 -21.23 -20.38 33.23
CA GLN A 12 -19.93 -20.13 32.62
C GLN A 12 -20.13 -19.11 31.51
N GLN A 13 -20.24 -17.84 31.91
CA GLN A 13 -20.04 -16.70 31.04
C GLN A 13 -18.54 -16.61 30.73
N SER A 14 -18.19 -16.86 29.48
CA SER A 14 -16.84 -16.66 28.95
C SER A 14 -16.51 -15.18 28.88
N GLN A 15 -15.75 -14.70 29.86
CA GLN A 15 -15.08 -13.39 29.75
C GLN A 15 -14.02 -13.46 28.63
N PRO A 16 -13.89 -12.43 27.79
CA PRO A 16 -12.81 -12.36 26.81
C PRO A 16 -11.46 -12.34 27.55
N SER A 17 -10.49 -13.11 27.04
CA SER A 17 -9.17 -13.19 27.67
C SER A 17 -8.51 -11.82 27.66
N ASN A 18 -7.73 -11.52 28.72
CA ASN A 18 -7.00 -10.25 28.87
C ASN A 18 -6.16 -9.86 27.63
N ALA A 19 -5.76 -10.84 26.81
CA ALA A 19 -5.04 -10.63 25.55
C ALA A 19 -5.90 -10.02 24.43
N GLN A 20 -7.19 -10.37 24.34
CA GLN A 20 -8.11 -9.81 23.35
C GLN A 20 -8.45 -8.34 23.67
N THR A 21 -8.65 -8.04 24.95
CA THR A 21 -8.90 -6.67 25.41
C THR A 21 -7.67 -5.78 25.21
N GLN A 22 -6.46 -6.31 25.43
CA GLN A 22 -5.21 -5.59 25.15
C GLN A 22 -4.97 -5.39 23.65
N ALA A 23 -5.28 -6.37 22.80
CA ALA A 23 -5.16 -6.22 21.35
C ALA A 23 -6.11 -5.13 20.81
N GLN A 24 -7.36 -5.10 21.30
CA GLN A 24 -8.35 -4.09 20.91
C GLN A 24 -7.97 -2.68 21.42
N SER A 25 -7.38 -2.55 22.61
CA SER A 25 -6.93 -1.25 23.12
C SER A 25 -5.73 -0.71 22.36
N VAL A 26 -4.82 -1.57 21.90
CA VAL A 26 -3.66 -1.16 21.08
C VAL A 26 -4.10 -0.73 19.67
N ILE A 27 -5.08 -1.42 19.08
CA ILE A 27 -5.66 -1.04 17.78
C ILE A 27 -6.42 0.30 17.89
N ALA A 28 -7.12 0.56 18.99
CA ALA A 28 -7.77 1.83 19.25
C ALA A 28 -6.75 2.98 19.40
N ALA A 29 -5.66 2.77 20.15
CA ALA A 29 -4.60 3.76 20.31
C ALA A 29 -3.83 4.05 18.99
N ALA A 30 -3.66 3.05 18.14
CA ALA A 30 -3.08 3.23 16.80
C ALA A 30 -3.99 4.05 15.88
N ARG A 31 -5.33 3.90 16.00
CA ARG A 31 -6.31 4.70 15.25
C ARG A 31 -6.31 6.18 15.64
N GLU A 32 -6.20 6.50 16.93
CA GLU A 32 -6.13 7.90 17.38
C GLU A 32 -4.84 8.58 16.92
N SER A 33 -3.72 7.84 16.89
CA SER A 33 -2.42 8.37 16.42
C SER A 33 -2.40 8.68 14.92
N ILE A 34 -3.21 7.98 14.11
CA ILE A 34 -3.32 8.20 12.65
C ILE A 34 -4.21 9.42 12.33
N GLN A 35 -5.19 9.75 13.19
CA GLN A 35 -6.08 10.89 12.99
C GLN A 35 -5.43 12.26 13.31
N VAL A 36 -4.31 12.29 14.03
CA VAL A 36 -3.60 13.52 14.41
C VAL A 36 -2.51 13.91 13.39
N LEU A 37 -2.29 13.12 12.33
CA LEU A 37 -1.43 13.52 11.22
C LEU A 37 -2.09 14.66 10.42
N PRO A 38 -1.41 15.80 10.21
CA PRO A 38 -2.00 16.92 9.51
C PRO A 38 -2.39 16.49 8.08
N LYS A 39 -3.67 16.65 7.75
CA LYS A 39 -4.21 16.50 6.39
C LYS A 39 -3.43 17.46 5.48
N ARG A 40 -2.40 16.96 4.79
CA ARG A 40 -1.70 17.72 3.76
C ARG A 40 -2.67 17.91 2.60
N SER A 41 -3.17 19.13 2.45
CA SER A 41 -3.95 19.60 1.33
C SER A 41 -3.33 19.16 0.00
N SER A 42 -4.16 18.60 -0.87
CA SER A 42 -3.90 18.29 -2.27
C SER A 42 -3.81 19.58 -3.10
N SER A 43 -2.86 20.45 -2.75
CA SER A 43 -2.50 21.62 -3.55
C SER A 43 -1.00 21.84 -3.40
N LEU A 44 -0.21 20.98 -4.06
CA LEU A 44 1.14 21.38 -4.46
C LEU A 44 0.95 22.42 -5.58
N ILE A 45 0.68 23.65 -5.15
CA ILE A 45 0.90 24.84 -5.94
C ILE A 45 2.38 24.77 -6.31
N VAL A 46 2.65 24.54 -7.60
CA VAL A 46 3.97 24.71 -8.21
C VAL A 46 4.34 26.17 -7.99
N SER A 47 5.02 26.43 -6.89
CA SER A 47 5.79 27.65 -6.71
C SER A 47 7.11 27.40 -7.42
N THR A 48 7.22 27.94 -8.63
CA THR A 48 8.48 28.09 -9.35
C THR A 48 9.47 28.84 -8.46
N ASN A 49 10.38 28.09 -7.83
CA ASN A 49 11.66 28.59 -7.36
C ASN A 49 12.73 27.58 -7.75
N SER A 50 13.12 27.69 -9.01
CA SER A 50 14.42 27.27 -9.52
C SER A 50 15.52 28.02 -8.77
N ASN A 51 15.92 27.51 -7.60
CA ASN A 51 17.19 27.79 -6.90
C ASN A 51 17.22 27.07 -5.56
N LEU A 52 17.66 25.80 -5.53
CA LEU A 52 18.25 25.16 -4.34
C LEU A 52 18.93 23.82 -4.72
N ILE A 53 19.90 23.88 -5.63
CA ILE A 53 21.11 23.04 -5.51
C ILE A 53 22.30 23.96 -5.80
N SER A 54 22.62 24.84 -4.84
CA SER A 54 23.92 25.48 -4.79
C SER A 54 24.96 24.39 -4.51
N ARG A 55 25.63 23.92 -5.56
CA ARG A 55 26.72 22.94 -5.46
C ARG A 55 27.92 23.63 -4.77
N ASN A 56 28.27 23.17 -3.58
CA ASN A 56 29.58 23.41 -2.98
C ASN A 56 30.46 22.18 -3.30
N PRO A 57 31.51 22.28 -4.14
CA PRO A 57 32.17 21.11 -4.74
C PRO A 57 33.29 20.48 -3.89
N THR A 58 33.27 20.60 -2.56
CA THR A 58 34.36 20.13 -1.69
C THR A 58 33.92 19.15 -0.62
N SER A 59 33.34 18.02 -1.04
CA SER A 59 33.33 16.78 -0.27
C SER A 59 33.04 15.62 -1.23
N PRO A 60 33.69 14.44 -1.10
CA PRO A 60 33.34 13.26 -1.87
C PRO A 60 32.00 12.70 -1.36
N VAL A 61 30.92 13.41 -1.67
CA VAL A 61 29.56 12.98 -1.38
C VAL A 61 29.16 12.01 -2.49
N ASP A 62 28.85 10.80 -2.09
CA ASP A 62 28.35 9.70 -2.91
C ASP A 62 27.24 10.18 -3.86
N TYR A 63 27.61 10.46 -5.12
CA TYR A 63 26.75 11.00 -6.17
C TYR A 63 25.59 10.07 -6.56
N ASN A 64 25.51 8.87 -5.96
CA ASN A 64 24.70 7.76 -6.44
C ASN A 64 23.38 7.55 -5.67
N ASN A 65 23.18 8.15 -4.48
CA ASN A 65 22.05 7.77 -3.62
C ASN A 65 20.71 8.46 -3.95
N ASN A 66 20.68 9.34 -4.97
CA ASN A 66 19.46 10.07 -5.37
C ASN A 66 19.17 10.00 -6.88
N LEU A 67 19.88 9.15 -7.62
CA LEU A 67 19.78 9.11 -9.08
C LEU A 67 18.35 8.74 -9.54
N GLU A 68 17.73 7.77 -8.87
CA GLU A 68 16.36 7.31 -9.16
C GLU A 68 15.35 8.44 -8.96
N VAL A 69 15.56 9.25 -7.92
CA VAL A 69 14.71 10.41 -7.60
C VAL A 69 14.88 11.49 -8.66
N GLU A 70 16.11 11.83 -9.03
CA GLU A 70 16.40 12.83 -10.06
C GLU A 70 15.83 12.42 -11.43
N ILE A 71 15.97 11.15 -11.81
CA ILE A 71 15.37 10.59 -13.02
C ILE A 71 13.84 10.72 -12.96
N SER A 72 13.21 10.34 -11.85
CA SER A 72 11.75 10.39 -11.71
C SER A 72 11.20 11.81 -11.77
N LEU A 73 11.88 12.78 -11.13
CA LEU A 73 11.48 14.19 -11.16
C LEU A 73 11.64 14.79 -12.56
N THR A 74 12.77 14.49 -13.22
CA THR A 74 13.04 14.95 -14.59
C THR A 74 12.02 14.40 -15.58
N MET A 75 11.68 13.11 -15.45
CA MET A 75 10.63 12.47 -16.25
C MET A 75 9.27 13.14 -16.05
N THR A 76 8.88 13.42 -14.80
CA THR A 76 7.60 14.09 -14.50
C THR A 76 7.55 15.49 -15.13
N SER A 77 8.65 16.25 -15.02
CA SER A 77 8.78 17.56 -15.64
C SER A 77 8.66 17.50 -17.17
N LEU A 78 9.39 16.57 -17.80
CA LEU A 78 9.36 16.39 -19.25
C LEU A 78 7.97 15.97 -19.75
N VAL A 79 7.32 15.02 -19.08
CA VAL A 79 5.94 14.62 -19.39
C VAL A 79 4.99 15.82 -19.32
N GLY A 80 5.12 16.65 -18.28
CA GLY A 80 4.34 17.88 -18.14
C GLY A 80 4.56 18.87 -19.29
N LEU A 81 5.82 19.08 -19.69
CA LEU A 81 6.16 19.95 -20.82
C LEU A 81 5.59 19.44 -22.15
N VAL A 82 5.63 18.12 -22.39
CA VAL A 82 5.08 17.52 -23.61
C VAL A 82 3.54 17.60 -23.63
N ASN A 83 2.87 17.38 -22.49
CA ASN A 83 1.43 17.59 -22.38
C ASN A 83 1.06 19.06 -22.66
N HIS A 84 1.80 20.00 -22.07
CA HIS A 84 1.57 21.42 -22.30
C HIS A 84 1.80 21.83 -23.76
N LEU A 85 2.80 21.22 -24.43
CA LEU A 85 3.02 21.40 -25.86
C LEU A 85 1.80 20.94 -26.67
N ALA A 86 1.24 19.77 -26.33
CA ALA A 86 0.07 19.18 -26.98
C ALA A 86 -1.19 20.06 -26.84
N GLU A 87 -1.35 20.72 -25.69
CA GLU A 87 -2.50 21.58 -25.38
C GLU A 87 -2.40 22.97 -26.01
N THR A 88 -1.19 23.53 -26.12
CA THR A 88 -0.99 24.94 -26.49
C THR A 88 -0.66 25.19 -27.95
N ARG A 89 -0.09 24.20 -28.66
CA ARG A 89 0.34 24.37 -30.06
C ARG A 89 -0.67 23.74 -31.02
N LYS A 90 -0.78 24.31 -32.21
CA LYS A 90 -1.62 23.75 -33.27
C LYS A 90 -1.01 22.45 -33.78
N GLY A 91 -1.78 21.38 -33.74
CA GLY A 91 -1.39 20.05 -34.21
C GLY A 91 -2.32 19.02 -33.60
N SER A 92 -2.71 18.00 -34.35
CA SER A 92 -3.43 16.83 -33.83
C SER A 92 -2.80 15.58 -34.40
N ASP A 93 -1.55 15.36 -34.05
CA ASP A 93 -0.86 14.11 -34.30
C ASP A 93 -0.94 13.18 -33.08
N ASP A 94 -1.02 11.89 -33.34
CA ASP A 94 -1.04 10.89 -32.27
C ASP A 94 0.34 10.74 -31.61
N ILE A 95 1.41 11.19 -32.27
CA ILE A 95 2.78 11.10 -31.76
C ILE A 95 2.90 11.93 -30.48
N THR A 96 2.46 13.19 -30.50
CA THR A 96 2.53 14.10 -29.35
C THR A 96 1.66 13.58 -28.20
N LYS A 97 0.50 12.98 -28.50
CA LYS A 97 -0.38 12.36 -27.48
C LYS A 97 0.25 11.11 -26.83
N ILE A 98 0.95 10.29 -27.61
CA ILE A 98 1.54 9.02 -27.15
C ILE A 98 2.92 9.23 -26.50
N THR A 99 3.65 10.28 -26.87
CA THR A 99 4.98 10.60 -26.34
C THR A 99 5.08 10.62 -24.80
N PRO A 100 4.23 11.35 -24.05
CA PRO A 100 4.31 11.38 -22.59
C PRO A 100 4.10 9.99 -21.97
N ILE A 101 3.21 9.18 -22.56
CA ILE A 101 2.99 7.79 -22.16
C ILE A 101 4.28 7.00 -22.35
N LYS A 102 4.88 7.03 -23.54
CA LYS A 102 6.11 6.28 -23.83
C LYS A 102 7.28 6.69 -22.93
N ILE A 103 7.46 7.99 -22.67
CA ILE A 103 8.50 8.47 -21.74
C ILE A 103 8.32 7.84 -20.37
N ARG A 104 7.11 7.94 -19.80
CA ARG A 104 6.79 7.35 -18.50
C ARG A 104 7.04 5.84 -18.46
N GLN A 105 6.54 5.11 -19.46
CA GLN A 105 6.68 3.66 -19.54
C GLN A 105 8.16 3.25 -19.57
N GLN A 106 8.97 3.89 -20.42
CA GLN A 106 10.39 3.56 -20.55
C GLN A 106 11.17 3.88 -19.28
N ILE A 107 10.94 5.05 -18.68
CA ILE A 107 11.64 5.43 -17.45
C ILE A 107 11.30 4.48 -16.30
N TYR A 108 10.02 4.17 -16.08
CA TYR A 108 9.66 3.24 -15.02
C TYR A 108 10.12 1.80 -15.30
N ALA A 109 10.20 1.37 -16.56
CA ALA A 109 10.81 0.07 -16.91
C ALA A 109 12.31 0.03 -16.55
N VAL A 110 13.05 1.10 -16.85
CA VAL A 110 14.48 1.24 -16.49
C VAL A 110 14.64 1.24 -14.97
N LEU A 111 13.89 2.08 -14.25
CA LEU A 111 13.98 2.19 -12.79
C LEU A 111 13.58 0.87 -12.10
N GLY A 112 12.52 0.21 -12.56
CA GLY A 112 12.08 -1.08 -12.03
C GLY A 112 13.02 -2.25 -12.34
N THR A 113 13.93 -2.10 -13.31
CA THR A 113 14.89 -3.16 -13.71
C THR A 113 16.32 -2.88 -13.26
N ARG A 114 16.67 -1.63 -12.95
CA ARG A 114 18.05 -1.22 -12.64
C ARG A 114 18.17 -0.34 -11.41
N GLY A 115 17.16 0.50 -11.13
CA GLY A 115 17.24 1.50 -10.06
C GLY A 115 17.39 0.88 -8.67
N PHE A 116 16.82 -0.30 -8.43
CA PHE A 116 16.81 -0.93 -7.11
C PHE A 116 17.43 -2.33 -7.09
N CYS A 117 18.20 -2.68 -8.14
CA CYS A 117 18.83 -3.99 -8.27
C CYS A 117 20.18 -4.12 -7.58
N LYS A 118 20.71 -3.03 -7.01
CA LYS A 118 21.91 -3.08 -6.19
C LYS A 118 21.60 -3.74 -4.86
N ASP A 119 22.38 -4.74 -4.49
CA ASP A 119 22.37 -5.26 -3.11
C ASP A 119 22.62 -4.10 -2.13
N ASN A 120 21.86 -4.06 -1.03
CA ASN A 120 21.93 -3.00 -0.02
C ASN A 120 21.62 -1.59 -0.59
N HIS A 121 20.61 -1.49 -1.46
CA HIS A 121 20.11 -0.19 -1.90
C HIS A 121 19.63 0.62 -0.68
N PRO A 122 20.13 1.85 -0.42
CA PRO A 122 19.84 2.60 0.81
C PRO A 122 18.34 2.81 1.09
N PHE A 123 17.56 3.09 0.05
CA PHE A 123 16.11 3.19 0.18
C PHE A 123 15.44 1.88 0.63
N VAL A 124 15.87 0.73 0.09
CA VAL A 124 15.34 -0.59 0.47
C VAL A 124 15.72 -0.90 1.93
N ASP A 125 16.96 -0.62 2.32
CA ASP A 125 17.44 -0.80 3.69
C ASP A 125 16.69 0.10 4.68
N GLN A 126 16.40 1.35 4.28
CA GLN A 126 15.62 2.29 5.09
C GLN A 126 14.20 1.77 5.34
N ILE A 127 13.49 1.33 4.30
CA ILE A 127 12.13 0.80 4.43
C ILE A 127 12.14 -0.52 5.21
N THR A 128 13.12 -1.39 4.96
CA THR A 128 13.30 -2.64 5.73
C THR A 128 13.44 -2.33 7.22
N THR A 129 14.32 -1.40 7.58
CA THR A 129 14.55 -1.01 8.98
C THR A 129 13.28 -0.43 9.60
N MET A 130 12.57 0.45 8.88
CA MET A 130 11.29 1.01 9.35
C MET A 130 10.24 -0.07 9.65
N ILE A 131 10.14 -1.11 8.80
CA ILE A 131 9.23 -2.23 9.00
C ILE A 131 9.64 -3.02 10.25
N LEU A 132 10.92 -3.38 10.38
CA LEU A 132 11.43 -4.15 11.52
C LEU A 132 11.25 -3.38 12.84
N ASP A 133 11.55 -2.09 12.86
CA ASP A 133 11.37 -1.23 14.03
C ASP A 133 9.88 -1.15 14.40
N THR A 134 9.01 -1.03 13.40
CA THR A 134 7.56 -1.03 13.64
C THR A 134 7.10 -2.36 14.22
N LEU A 135 7.59 -3.47 13.70
CA LEU A 135 7.23 -4.82 14.15
C LEU A 135 7.74 -5.10 15.57
N SER A 136 8.92 -4.57 15.92
CA SER A 136 9.52 -4.70 17.25
C SER A 136 8.67 -4.10 18.38
N ARG A 137 7.85 -3.09 18.05
CA ARG A 137 6.90 -2.48 19.00
C ARG A 137 5.74 -3.40 19.37
N TYR A 138 5.36 -4.32 18.48
CA TYR A 138 4.24 -5.23 18.69
C TYR A 138 4.69 -6.62 19.15
N ARG A 139 5.95 -7.00 18.90
CA ARG A 139 6.46 -8.33 19.24
C ARG A 139 7.97 -8.31 19.50
N GLN A 140 8.40 -8.95 20.60
CA GLN A 140 9.81 -9.27 20.81
C GLN A 140 10.25 -10.45 19.95
N ILE A 141 11.35 -10.28 19.23
CA ILE A 141 11.92 -11.28 18.32
C ILE A 141 13.34 -11.59 18.81
N ASN A 142 13.66 -12.88 18.94
CA ASN A 142 15.01 -13.29 19.32
C ASN A 142 16.02 -12.98 18.19
N LYS A 143 17.31 -12.88 18.54
CA LYS A 143 18.36 -12.47 17.58
C LYS A 143 18.46 -13.40 16.36
N GLU A 144 18.30 -14.70 16.54
CA GLU A 144 18.36 -15.69 15.46
C GLU A 144 17.23 -15.50 14.43
N LYS A 145 15.99 -15.30 14.88
CA LYS A 145 14.87 -15.06 13.96
C LYS A 145 14.91 -13.66 13.35
N LEU A 146 15.56 -12.70 13.99
CA LEU A 146 15.67 -11.33 13.49
C LEU A 146 16.46 -11.27 12.18
N THR A 147 17.55 -12.04 12.06
CA THR A 147 18.34 -12.09 10.81
C THR A 147 17.52 -12.62 9.65
N VAL A 148 16.85 -13.76 9.85
CA VAL A 148 15.97 -14.37 8.82
C VAL A 148 14.80 -13.45 8.47
N LEU A 149 14.21 -12.80 9.48
CA LEU A 149 13.14 -11.84 9.26
C LEU A 149 13.62 -10.63 8.47
N LYS A 150 14.82 -10.11 8.76
CA LYS A 150 15.42 -9.00 8.03
C LYS A 150 15.60 -9.36 6.56
N GLU A 151 16.20 -10.51 6.26
CA GLU A 151 16.37 -10.98 4.87
C GLU A 151 15.04 -11.11 4.13
N ASN A 152 14.03 -11.72 4.75
CA ASN A 152 12.70 -11.86 4.16
C ASN A 152 12.02 -10.50 3.97
N THR A 153 12.18 -9.57 4.91
CA THR A 153 11.64 -8.21 4.82
C THR A 153 12.31 -7.44 3.69
N THR A 154 13.63 -7.52 3.55
CA THR A 154 14.37 -6.90 2.46
C THR A 154 13.90 -7.42 1.10
N LYS A 155 13.75 -8.74 0.95
CA LYS A 155 13.22 -9.34 -0.28
C LYS A 155 11.82 -8.83 -0.59
N LEU A 156 10.93 -8.81 0.41
CA LEU A 156 9.56 -8.32 0.27
C LEU A 156 9.54 -6.85 -0.16
N VAL A 157 10.31 -5.98 0.49
CA VAL A 157 10.42 -4.56 0.14
C VAL A 157 10.89 -4.39 -1.30
N THR A 158 11.93 -5.13 -1.72
CA THR A 158 12.42 -5.10 -3.09
C THR A 158 11.33 -5.50 -4.10
N GLU A 159 10.56 -6.55 -3.81
CA GLU A 159 9.44 -6.96 -4.67
C GLU A 159 8.34 -5.90 -4.76
N PHE A 160 8.00 -5.24 -3.64
CA PHE A 160 7.05 -4.14 -3.63
C PHE A 160 7.53 -2.92 -4.42
N VAL A 161 8.82 -2.58 -4.30
CA VAL A 161 9.43 -1.51 -5.08
C VAL A 161 9.36 -1.84 -6.57
N HIS A 162 9.72 -3.06 -6.98
CA HIS A 162 9.57 -3.49 -8.38
C HIS A 162 8.12 -3.47 -8.85
N LEU A 163 7.17 -3.91 -8.02
CA LEU A 163 5.74 -3.88 -8.33
C LEU A 163 5.27 -2.45 -8.58
N TYR A 164 5.67 -1.49 -7.74
CA TYR A 164 5.35 -0.08 -7.92
C TYR A 164 5.77 0.42 -9.31
N PHE A 165 7.01 0.15 -9.73
CA PHE A 165 7.50 0.55 -11.05
C PHE A 165 6.74 -0.16 -12.19
N ARG A 166 6.45 -1.45 -12.05
CA ARG A 166 5.69 -2.22 -13.05
C ARG A 166 4.27 -1.70 -13.22
N LEU A 167 3.56 -1.38 -12.13
CA LEU A 167 2.22 -0.79 -12.19
C LEU A 167 2.26 0.57 -12.88
N ASN A 168 3.22 1.40 -12.50
CA ASN A 168 3.40 2.72 -13.09
C ASN A 168 3.94 2.68 -14.53
N ALA A 169 4.37 1.54 -15.07
CA ALA A 169 4.76 1.39 -16.48
C ALA A 169 3.60 0.92 -17.38
N GLN A 170 2.42 0.62 -16.84
CA GLN A 170 1.25 0.21 -17.63
C GLN A 170 0.53 1.41 -18.26
N GLU A 171 -0.28 1.14 -19.29
CA GLU A 171 -1.21 2.10 -19.88
C GLU A 171 -2.56 1.41 -20.11
N PRO A 172 -3.65 1.84 -19.46
CA PRO A 172 -3.70 2.89 -18.42
C PRO A 172 -2.99 2.47 -17.12
N ILE A 173 -2.61 3.45 -16.29
CA ILE A 173 -2.03 3.19 -14.97
C ILE A 173 -3.12 2.59 -14.06
N PRO A 174 -2.91 1.39 -13.46
CA PRO A 174 -3.86 0.83 -12.52
C PRO A 174 -3.96 1.65 -11.25
N ASP A 175 -5.14 1.68 -10.64
CA ASP A 175 -5.29 2.05 -9.23
C ASP A 175 -4.84 0.86 -8.37
N PHE A 176 -4.05 1.15 -7.36
CA PHE A 176 -3.50 0.20 -6.38
C PHE A 176 -3.58 0.76 -4.96
N LYS A 177 -4.47 1.74 -4.73
CA LYS A 177 -4.70 2.37 -3.41
C LYS A 177 -6.07 2.03 -2.82
N ASP A 178 -6.86 1.23 -3.52
CA ASP A 178 -8.21 0.82 -3.11
C ASP A 178 -8.13 -0.26 -2.01
N PHE A 179 -8.06 0.18 -0.75
CA PHE A 179 -8.21 -0.68 0.43
C PHE A 179 -9.67 -0.68 0.90
N PHE A 180 -10.13 -1.82 1.43
CA PHE A 180 -11.47 -1.94 2.00
C PHE A 180 -11.44 -1.70 3.51
N ASP A 181 -12.39 -0.89 4.00
CA ASP A 181 -12.52 -0.60 5.42
C ASP A 181 -13.09 -1.80 6.19
N ALA A 182 -12.72 -1.89 7.47
CA ALA A 182 -13.28 -2.88 8.38
C ALA A 182 -14.82 -2.71 8.50
N GLY A 183 -15.55 -3.81 8.42
CA GLY A 183 -17.02 -3.82 8.36
C GLY A 183 -17.60 -3.78 6.93
N THR A 184 -16.77 -3.61 5.91
CA THR A 184 -17.23 -3.74 4.51
C THR A 184 -17.68 -5.18 4.25
N PRO A 185 -18.89 -5.43 3.69
CA PRO A 185 -19.30 -6.78 3.31
C PRO A 185 -18.30 -7.40 2.32
N VAL A 186 -17.99 -8.68 2.48
CA VAL A 186 -17.10 -9.39 1.55
C VAL A 186 -17.72 -9.45 0.16
N GLN A 187 -16.91 -9.20 -0.86
CA GLN A 187 -17.31 -9.20 -2.28
C GLN A 187 -16.36 -10.10 -3.09
N ASN A 188 -16.78 -11.32 -3.41
CA ASN A 188 -15.91 -12.32 -4.08
C ASN A 188 -15.35 -11.85 -5.44
N ASN A 189 -16.01 -10.91 -6.11
CA ASN A 189 -15.52 -10.34 -7.37
C ASN A 189 -14.37 -9.34 -7.18
N LEU A 190 -14.20 -8.75 -5.99
CA LEU A 190 -13.19 -7.74 -5.68
C LEU A 190 -12.18 -8.16 -4.62
N MET A 191 -12.50 -9.17 -3.82
CA MET A 191 -11.73 -9.58 -2.63
C MET A 191 -11.43 -11.09 -2.66
N GLU A 192 -10.33 -11.46 -2.02
CA GLU A 192 -9.93 -12.85 -1.78
C GLU A 192 -9.33 -13.01 -0.37
N GLY A 193 -9.39 -14.23 0.14
CA GLY A 193 -8.86 -14.60 1.47
C GLY A 193 -9.38 -15.95 1.92
N ALA A 194 -9.32 -16.23 3.22
CA ALA A 194 -9.63 -17.55 3.78
C ALA A 194 -11.14 -17.74 4.03
N TRP A 195 -11.93 -17.88 2.97
CA TRP A 195 -13.32 -18.33 3.01
C TRP A 195 -13.68 -19.10 1.75
N ASP A 196 -14.68 -19.98 1.85
CA ASP A 196 -15.27 -20.65 0.69
C ASP A 196 -16.27 -19.71 0.01
N ASP A 197 -16.43 -19.82 -1.31
CA ASP A 197 -17.27 -18.90 -2.10
C ASP A 197 -18.71 -18.79 -1.55
N ASP A 198 -19.25 -19.90 -1.04
CA ASP A 198 -20.60 -20.03 -0.47
C ASP A 198 -20.76 -19.42 0.93
N GLY A 199 -19.65 -19.06 1.59
CA GLY A 199 -19.62 -18.52 2.96
C GLY A 199 -19.54 -17.00 3.06
N SER A 200 -19.49 -16.28 1.93
CA SER A 200 -19.19 -14.84 1.89
C SER A 200 -20.32 -13.93 2.40
N GLU A 201 -21.58 -14.38 2.37
CA GLU A 201 -22.74 -13.53 2.70
C GLU A 201 -22.79 -13.09 4.16
N ASP A 202 -22.27 -13.92 5.07
CA ASP A 202 -22.22 -13.63 6.51
C ASP A 202 -20.89 -13.01 6.96
N LEU A 203 -19.99 -12.69 6.02
CA LEU A 203 -18.66 -12.16 6.29
C LEU A 203 -18.52 -10.68 5.96
N GLU A 204 -17.70 -10.01 6.76
CA GLU A 204 -17.24 -8.64 6.54
C GLU A 204 -15.72 -8.56 6.70
N VAL A 205 -15.11 -7.55 6.08
CA VAL A 205 -13.68 -7.28 6.19
C VAL A 205 -13.32 -6.95 7.63
N GLU A 206 -12.34 -7.65 8.19
CA GLU A 206 -11.68 -7.24 9.43
C GLU A 206 -10.42 -6.43 9.12
N ILE A 207 -9.59 -6.95 8.22
CA ILE A 207 -8.33 -6.33 7.77
C ILE A 207 -8.23 -6.46 6.25
N CYS A 208 -7.89 -5.37 5.57
CA CYS A 208 -7.46 -5.40 4.16
C CYS A 208 -5.93 -5.29 4.12
N SER A 209 -5.23 -6.40 3.91
CA SER A 209 -3.76 -6.44 3.97
C SER A 209 -3.10 -6.11 2.63
N PHE A 210 -3.84 -6.23 1.52
CA PHE A 210 -3.37 -5.86 0.19
C PHE A 210 -4.49 -5.19 -0.60
N PRO A 211 -4.24 -4.09 -1.33
CA PRO A 211 -5.28 -3.33 -2.01
C PRO A 211 -5.81 -4.07 -3.23
N LEU A 212 -7.02 -3.69 -3.65
CA LEU A 212 -7.54 -4.02 -4.99
C LEU A 212 -6.67 -3.33 -6.03
N ILE A 213 -6.18 -4.08 -7.01
CA ILE A 213 -5.52 -3.51 -8.19
C ILE A 213 -6.48 -3.57 -9.36
N SER A 214 -6.88 -2.41 -9.89
CA SER A 214 -7.85 -2.35 -10.98
C SER A 214 -7.61 -1.20 -11.94
N VAL A 215 -8.11 -1.37 -13.16
CA VAL A 215 -8.14 -0.33 -14.18
C VAL A 215 -9.58 0.10 -14.38
N ARG A 216 -9.84 1.40 -14.30
CA ARG A 216 -11.14 1.98 -14.59
C ARG A 216 -11.20 2.49 -16.01
N SER A 217 -12.16 2.01 -16.78
CA SER A 217 -12.44 2.49 -18.13
C SER A 217 -13.13 3.85 -18.07
N THR A 218 -12.63 4.80 -18.86
CA THR A 218 -13.22 6.13 -18.99
C THR A 218 -14.46 6.16 -19.89
N LYS A 219 -14.69 5.12 -20.70
CA LYS A 219 -15.78 5.08 -21.70
C LYS A 219 -17.11 4.61 -21.12
N ASP A 220 -17.08 3.58 -20.29
CA ASP A 220 -18.26 2.88 -19.76
C ASP A 220 -18.24 2.76 -18.23
N ASN A 221 -17.28 3.43 -17.58
CA ASN A 221 -17.08 3.40 -16.13
C ASN A 221 -16.87 1.96 -15.57
N SER A 222 -16.57 1.00 -16.45
CA SER A 222 -16.31 -0.38 -16.06
C SER A 222 -14.98 -0.49 -15.33
N ARG A 223 -14.90 -1.42 -14.38
CA ARG A 223 -13.69 -1.71 -13.62
C ARG A 223 -13.17 -3.07 -14.05
N LYS A 224 -11.97 -3.11 -14.60
CA LYS A 224 -11.23 -4.35 -14.86
C LYS A 224 -10.33 -4.64 -13.65
N VAL A 225 -10.65 -5.71 -12.92
CA VAL A 225 -9.82 -6.20 -11.82
C VAL A 225 -8.56 -6.85 -12.41
N LEU A 226 -7.39 -6.43 -11.95
CA LEU A 226 -6.10 -7.05 -12.28
C LEU A 226 -5.64 -7.98 -11.16
N SER A 227 -5.90 -7.60 -9.90
CA SER A 227 -5.66 -8.40 -8.70
C SER A 227 -6.69 -8.02 -7.65
N LYS A 228 -7.31 -9.02 -7.02
CA LYS A 228 -8.29 -8.80 -5.95
C LYS A 228 -7.59 -8.29 -4.68
N ALA A 229 -8.31 -7.57 -3.84
CA ALA A 229 -7.80 -7.20 -2.52
C ALA A 229 -7.65 -8.45 -1.65
N HIS A 230 -6.56 -8.54 -0.91
CA HIS A 230 -6.38 -9.60 0.08
C HIS A 230 -6.94 -9.14 1.43
N VAL A 231 -7.94 -9.87 1.93
CA VAL A 231 -8.64 -9.49 3.17
C VAL A 231 -8.72 -10.66 4.15
N VAL A 232 -8.65 -10.33 5.43
CA VAL A 232 -8.98 -11.24 6.53
C VAL A 232 -10.44 -10.99 6.90
N PRO A 233 -11.34 -11.98 6.76
CA PRO A 233 -12.75 -11.81 7.07
C PRO A 233 -13.03 -12.04 8.56
N ARG A 234 -14.15 -11.49 9.03
CA ARG A 234 -14.80 -11.86 10.29
C ARG A 234 -16.30 -12.03 10.08
N GLN A 235 -16.97 -12.73 10.99
CA GLN A 235 -18.42 -12.83 10.96
C GLN A 235 -19.07 -11.47 11.24
N LYS A 236 -20.15 -11.17 10.51
CA LYS A 236 -21.00 -10.04 10.82
C LYS A 236 -21.57 -10.20 12.23
N ASN A 237 -21.53 -9.13 13.02
CA ASN A 237 -22.24 -9.11 14.29
C ASN A 237 -23.74 -9.19 14.01
N LYS A 238 -24.34 -10.36 14.19
CA LYS A 238 -25.80 -10.49 14.24
C LYS A 238 -26.24 -9.71 15.47
N SER A 239 -26.68 -8.46 15.27
CA SER A 239 -27.29 -7.68 16.34
C SER A 239 -28.37 -8.56 16.97
N GLY A 240 -28.15 -8.90 18.24
CA GLY A 240 -28.98 -9.86 18.95
C GLY A 240 -30.44 -9.48 18.81
N LYS A 241 -31.24 -10.39 18.27
CA LYS A 241 -32.67 -10.45 18.61
C LYS A 241 -32.72 -10.66 20.12
N LYS A 242 -32.86 -9.57 20.86
CA LYS A 242 -33.40 -9.58 22.22
C LYS A 242 -34.91 -9.70 22.13
#